data_AF-A0A961ZYF3-F1
#
_entry.id   AF-A0A961ZYF3-F1
#
_cell.length_a   1.000
_cell.length_b   1.000
_cell.length_c   1.000
_cell.angle_alpha   90.00
_cell.angle_beta   90.00
_cell.angle_gamma   90.00
#
_symmetry.space_group_name_H-M   'P 1'
#
loop_
_entity.id
_entity.type
_entity.pdbx_description
1 polymer ?
#
loop_
_entity_poly.entity_id
_entity_poly.type
_entity_poly.pdbx_seq_one_letter_code
_entity_poly.pdbx_strand_id
1 'polypeptide(L)'
;IAATAAARDAQIATGKRQLTGTSAFPILGGDGIKVEPWPPAAPLQSKGWFTPLVPHRLSAPYEDLRDSADHYTERTGHTPTVFLASMGTIADHTARTTWVKNQLAVAGIATLVSDGYNSPEDAAAALRASGQQTVCVCSSDNLYAQIGSATVKALIDAGARYIMLAGRPGEVEAELRAAGVDQFIFTGQNAVEVLTRLQHGLTA
;
A
#
# COMPACT_ATOMS: atom_id res chain seq x y z
N ILE A 1 8.89 -28.62 -8.66
CA ILE A 1 7.61 -27.98 -8.29
C ILE A 1 7.83 -26.83 -7.31
N ALA A 2 8.36 -27.08 -6.10
CA ALA A 2 8.56 -26.04 -5.08
C ALA A 2 9.37 -24.82 -5.60
N ALA A 3 10.52 -25.04 -6.24
CA ALA A 3 11.32 -23.95 -6.82
C ALA A 3 10.55 -23.11 -7.86
N THR A 4 9.73 -23.76 -8.69
CA THR A 4 8.90 -23.09 -9.69
C THR A 4 7.77 -22.28 -9.03
N ALA A 5 7.17 -22.80 -7.96
CA ALA A 5 6.17 -22.08 -7.17
C ALA A 5 6.81 -20.85 -6.53
N ALA A 6 7.89 -21.01 -5.78
CA ALA A 6 8.60 -19.92 -5.12
C ALA A 6 9.06 -18.82 -6.09
N ALA A 7 9.59 -19.20 -7.27
CA ALA A 7 9.96 -18.22 -8.29
C ALA A 7 8.76 -17.44 -8.83
N ARG A 8 7.60 -18.11 -8.99
CA ARG A 8 6.37 -17.47 -9.42
C ARG A 8 5.82 -16.54 -8.34
N ASP A 9 5.83 -16.98 -7.09
CA ASP A 9 5.35 -16.19 -5.95
C ASP A 9 6.20 -14.92 -5.80
N ALA A 10 7.52 -15.04 -5.93
CA ALA A 10 8.41 -13.88 -5.95
C ALA A 10 8.13 -12.93 -7.12
N GLN A 11 7.83 -13.45 -8.32
CA GLN A 11 7.46 -12.61 -9.47
C GLN A 11 6.12 -11.91 -9.25
N ILE A 12 5.14 -12.58 -8.64
CA ILE A 12 3.84 -12.00 -8.32
C ILE A 12 4.00 -10.90 -7.26
N ALA A 13 4.66 -11.22 -6.15
CA ALA A 13 4.89 -10.30 -5.05
C ALA A 13 5.66 -9.03 -5.46
N THR A 14 6.57 -9.15 -6.43
CA THR A 14 7.34 -8.01 -6.97
C THR A 14 6.68 -7.29 -8.15
N GLY A 15 5.48 -7.73 -8.56
CA GLY A 15 4.76 -7.16 -9.71
C GLY A 15 5.36 -7.51 -11.08
N LYS A 16 6.41 -8.35 -11.15
CA LYS A 16 6.95 -8.90 -12.41
C LYS A 16 5.93 -9.77 -13.14
N ARG A 17 5.05 -10.43 -12.39
CA ARG A 17 3.89 -11.15 -12.92
C ARG A 17 2.63 -10.58 -12.29
N GLN A 18 1.86 -9.83 -13.07
CA GLN A 18 0.66 -9.18 -12.59
C GLN A 18 -0.55 -10.13 -12.62
N LEU A 19 -1.44 -9.95 -11.63
CA LEU A 19 -2.76 -10.56 -11.57
C LEU A 19 -3.79 -9.44 -11.72
N THR A 20 -4.38 -9.32 -12.91
CA THR A 20 -5.37 -8.27 -13.23
C THR A 20 -6.56 -8.34 -12.27
N GLY A 21 -6.94 -7.19 -11.71
CA GLY A 21 -8.02 -7.08 -10.73
C GLY A 21 -7.62 -7.46 -9.29
N THR A 22 -6.42 -8.01 -9.09
CA THR A 22 -5.90 -8.35 -7.76
C THR A 22 -4.65 -7.55 -7.45
N SER A 23 -3.52 -7.84 -8.09
CA SER A 23 -2.23 -7.19 -7.85
C SER A 23 -1.98 -6.00 -8.80
N ALA A 24 -2.80 -5.86 -9.83
CA ALA A 24 -2.73 -4.76 -10.80
C ALA A 24 -4.14 -4.29 -11.13
N PHE A 25 -4.35 -2.98 -11.01
CA PHE A 25 -5.64 -2.32 -11.25
C PHE A 25 -6.81 -2.95 -10.48
N PRO A 26 -6.69 -3.15 -9.15
CA PRO A 26 -7.80 -3.65 -8.35
C PRO A 26 -8.91 -2.60 -8.23
N ILE A 27 -10.12 -3.07 -7.97
CA ILE A 27 -11.25 -2.22 -7.57
C ILE A 27 -11.45 -2.36 -6.06
N LEU A 28 -11.59 -1.24 -5.37
CA LEU A 28 -12.03 -1.19 -3.98
C LEU A 28 -13.55 -1.21 -3.91
N GLY A 29 -14.06 -1.89 -2.90
CA GLY A 29 -15.48 -2.23 -2.81
C GLY A 29 -15.79 -3.53 -3.56
N GLY A 30 -16.79 -4.25 -3.07
CA GLY A 30 -17.31 -5.42 -3.76
C GLY A 30 -18.07 -5.00 -5.02
N ASP A 31 -18.23 -5.94 -5.94
CA ASP A 31 -19.15 -5.87 -7.07
C ASP A 31 -20.63 -6.04 -6.65
N GLY A 32 -20.89 -6.10 -5.33
CA GLY A 32 -22.21 -6.35 -4.75
C GLY A 32 -22.61 -7.82 -4.74
N ILE A 33 -21.75 -8.73 -5.22
CA ILE A 33 -22.03 -10.15 -5.22
C ILE A 33 -21.78 -10.71 -3.82
N LYS A 34 -22.83 -11.24 -3.20
CA LYS A 34 -22.73 -12.02 -1.98
C LYS A 34 -22.59 -13.48 -2.34
N VAL A 35 -21.51 -14.10 -1.90
CA VAL A 35 -21.28 -15.54 -2.04
C VAL A 35 -21.26 -16.19 -0.67
N GLU A 36 -21.87 -17.36 -0.55
CA GLU A 36 -21.68 -18.20 0.63
C GLU A 36 -20.26 -18.82 0.57
N PRO A 37 -19.42 -18.66 1.61
CA PRO A 37 -18.10 -19.26 1.62
C PRO A 37 -18.16 -20.77 1.43
N TRP A 38 -17.35 -21.30 0.52
CA TRP A 38 -17.21 -22.74 0.37
C TRP A 38 -16.57 -23.34 1.63
N PRO A 39 -17.00 -24.53 2.10
CA PRO A 39 -16.39 -25.16 3.26
C PRO A 39 -14.87 -25.33 3.13
N PRO A 40 -14.09 -25.07 4.20
CA PRO A 40 -12.64 -25.27 4.16
C PRO A 40 -12.29 -26.70 3.74
N ALA A 41 -11.28 -26.84 2.88
CA ALA A 41 -10.79 -28.16 2.49
C ALA A 41 -10.23 -28.91 3.70
N ALA A 42 -10.44 -30.23 3.74
CA ALA A 42 -9.86 -31.06 4.78
C ALA A 42 -8.31 -30.98 4.75
N PRO A 43 -7.63 -30.97 5.91
CA PRO A 43 -6.17 -30.94 5.95
C PRO A 43 -5.56 -32.10 5.16
N LEU A 44 -4.51 -31.81 4.39
CA LEU A 44 -3.79 -32.84 3.65
C LEU A 44 -3.15 -33.82 4.63
N GLN A 45 -3.55 -35.09 4.55
CA GLN A 45 -2.96 -36.16 5.35
C GLN A 45 -1.74 -36.75 4.63
N SER A 46 -0.59 -36.78 5.30
CA SER A 46 0.57 -37.51 4.82
C SER A 46 0.46 -38.98 5.21
N LYS A 47 0.55 -39.88 4.23
CA LYS A 47 0.65 -41.34 4.46
C LYS A 47 2.10 -41.85 4.43
N GLY A 48 3.08 -40.95 4.56
CA GLY A 48 4.43 -41.31 5.02
C GLY A 48 5.50 -41.56 3.95
N TRP A 49 5.24 -41.37 2.66
CA TRP A 49 6.28 -41.61 1.61
C TRP A 49 6.65 -40.38 0.76
N PHE A 50 5.87 -39.31 0.82
CA PHE A 50 6.18 -38.04 0.14
C PHE A 50 5.45 -36.89 0.83
N THR A 51 5.99 -35.69 0.72
CA THR A 51 5.31 -34.46 1.17
C THR A 51 4.15 -34.16 0.22
N PRO A 52 2.89 -34.07 0.70
CA PRO A 52 1.76 -33.72 -0.15
C PRO A 52 1.94 -32.35 -0.81
N LEU A 53 1.45 -32.22 -2.04
CA LEU A 53 1.38 -30.92 -2.71
C LEU A 53 0.23 -30.12 -2.10
N VAL A 54 0.54 -28.93 -1.57
CA VAL A 54 -0.45 -28.00 -1.04
C VAL A 54 -0.96 -27.11 -2.18
N PRO A 55 -2.24 -27.26 -2.61
CA PRO A 55 -2.82 -26.33 -3.56
C PRO A 55 -2.92 -24.95 -2.91
N HIS A 56 -2.50 -23.92 -3.63
CA HIS A 56 -2.73 -22.53 -3.23
C HIS A 56 -3.08 -21.71 -4.47
N ARG A 57 -3.91 -20.69 -4.27
CA ARG A 57 -4.22 -19.70 -5.31
C ARG A 57 -3.06 -18.73 -5.41
N LEU A 58 -2.75 -18.31 -6.64
CA LEU A 58 -1.70 -17.33 -6.88
C LEU A 58 -2.00 -15.96 -6.25
N SER A 59 -3.28 -15.63 -6.12
CA SER A 59 -3.80 -14.40 -5.53
C SER A 59 -3.89 -14.44 -4.00
N ALA A 60 -3.74 -15.60 -3.35
CA ALA A 60 -3.96 -15.78 -1.91
C ALA A 60 -3.27 -14.72 -1.05
N PRO A 61 -1.98 -14.38 -1.26
CA PRO A 61 -1.33 -13.37 -0.41
C PRO A 61 -1.94 -11.96 -0.50
N TYR A 62 -2.57 -11.61 -1.62
CA TYR A 62 -3.27 -10.33 -1.77
C TYR A 62 -4.71 -10.40 -1.28
N GLU A 63 -5.36 -11.56 -1.41
CA GLU A 63 -6.68 -11.82 -0.85
C GLU A 63 -6.63 -11.74 0.67
N ASP A 64 -5.60 -12.31 1.32
CA ASP A 64 -5.40 -12.22 2.77
C ASP A 64 -5.28 -10.75 3.25
N LEU A 65 -4.66 -9.87 2.45
CA LEU A 65 -4.62 -8.43 2.72
C LEU A 65 -6.02 -7.82 2.60
N ARG A 66 -6.78 -8.16 1.56
CA ARG A 66 -8.16 -7.67 1.41
C ARG A 66 -9.05 -8.10 2.57
N ASP A 67 -8.98 -9.38 2.94
CA ASP A 67 -9.75 -9.95 4.05
C ASP A 67 -9.39 -9.28 5.39
N SER A 68 -8.11 -8.96 5.62
CA SER A 68 -7.64 -8.20 6.79
C SER A 68 -8.26 -6.79 6.86
N ALA A 69 -8.31 -6.07 5.74
CA ALA A 69 -8.91 -4.74 5.67
C ALA A 69 -10.44 -4.78 5.83
N ASP A 70 -11.09 -5.79 5.27
CA ASP A 70 -12.53 -6.01 5.40
C ASP A 70 -12.88 -6.34 6.87
N HIS A 71 -12.15 -7.25 7.52
CA HIS A 71 -12.32 -7.57 8.93
C HIS A 71 -12.09 -6.35 9.84
N TYR A 72 -11.10 -5.49 9.54
CA TYR A 72 -10.92 -4.22 10.25
C TYR A 72 -12.15 -3.32 10.09
N THR A 73 -12.69 -3.22 8.88
CA THR A 73 -13.88 -2.40 8.59
C THR A 73 -15.10 -2.93 9.32
N GLU A 74 -15.33 -4.24 9.32
CA GLU A 74 -16.43 -4.89 10.06
C GLU A 74 -16.32 -4.65 11.57
N ARG A 75 -15.11 -4.73 12.13
CA ARG A 75 -14.86 -4.56 13.56
C ARG A 75 -14.97 -3.10 14.03
N THR A 76 -14.55 -2.14 13.21
CA THR A 76 -14.40 -0.73 13.62
C THR A 76 -15.42 0.22 13.00
N GLY A 77 -16.12 -0.21 11.95
CA GLY A 77 -16.98 0.63 11.12
C GLY A 77 -16.21 1.58 10.18
N HIS A 78 -14.88 1.48 10.12
CA HIS A 78 -14.04 2.39 9.34
C HIS A 78 -13.15 1.61 8.37
N THR A 79 -13.06 2.08 7.13
CA THR A 79 -12.11 1.53 6.15
C THR A 79 -10.69 2.03 6.44
N PRO A 80 -9.66 1.17 6.42
CA PRO A 80 -8.29 1.63 6.62
C PRO A 80 -7.93 2.60 5.50
N THR A 81 -7.49 3.81 5.87
CA THR A 81 -7.36 4.92 4.93
C THR A 81 -5.98 5.59 5.07
N VAL A 82 -5.39 5.98 3.94
CA VAL A 82 -4.13 6.73 3.88
C VAL A 82 -4.36 8.08 3.21
N PHE A 83 -3.79 9.14 3.79
CA PHE A 83 -3.80 10.46 3.18
C PHE A 83 -2.69 10.58 2.13
N LEU A 84 -3.03 10.95 0.89
CA LEU A 84 -2.04 11.19 -0.15
C LEU A 84 -1.69 12.69 -0.21
N ALA A 85 -0.49 13.02 0.28
CA ALA A 85 0.10 14.35 0.12
C ALA A 85 0.66 14.48 -1.32
N SER A 86 -0.23 14.70 -2.28
CA SER A 86 0.10 15.01 -3.68
C SER A 86 0.72 16.41 -3.76
N MET A 87 2.03 16.54 -3.93
CA MET A 87 2.71 17.84 -3.93
C MET A 87 3.02 18.33 -5.35
N GLY A 88 2.85 19.63 -5.58
CA GLY A 88 3.10 20.28 -6.87
C GLY A 88 1.89 20.23 -7.80
N THR A 89 2.16 20.38 -9.09
CA THR A 89 1.12 20.34 -10.12
C THR A 89 0.68 18.91 -10.42
N ILE A 90 -0.46 18.75 -11.10
CA ILE A 90 -0.93 17.45 -11.62
C ILE A 90 0.19 16.72 -12.39
N ALA A 91 0.99 17.44 -13.19
CA ALA A 91 2.09 16.85 -13.93
C ALA A 91 3.19 16.27 -13.02
N ASP A 92 3.38 16.82 -11.82
CA ASP A 92 4.39 16.37 -10.88
C ASP A 92 3.98 15.10 -10.14
N HIS A 93 2.71 15.02 -9.71
CA HIS A 93 2.30 13.98 -8.76
C HIS A 93 1.43 12.88 -9.37
N THR A 94 0.61 13.15 -10.40
CA THR A 94 -0.50 12.25 -10.81
C THR A 94 -0.06 10.82 -11.11
N ALA A 95 1.09 10.64 -11.77
CA ALA A 95 1.61 9.29 -12.03
C ALA A 95 1.87 8.50 -10.73
N ARG A 96 2.50 9.14 -9.73
CA ARG A 96 2.79 8.53 -8.43
C ARG A 96 1.55 8.41 -7.56
N THR A 97 0.72 9.45 -7.50
CA THR A 97 -0.56 9.42 -6.78
C THR A 97 -1.44 8.26 -7.27
N THR A 98 -1.56 8.09 -8.60
CA THR A 98 -2.36 7.01 -9.19
C THR A 98 -1.75 5.64 -8.91
N TRP A 99 -0.42 5.52 -9.04
CA TRP A 99 0.28 4.27 -8.74
C TRP A 99 0.11 3.87 -7.26
N VAL A 100 0.33 4.80 -6.33
CA VAL A 100 0.15 4.56 -4.89
C VAL A 100 -1.30 4.20 -4.56
N LYS A 101 -2.27 4.93 -5.11
CA LYS A 101 -3.70 4.61 -4.94
C LYS A 101 -3.99 3.16 -5.35
N ASN A 102 -3.51 2.75 -6.52
CA ASN A 102 -3.70 1.37 -6.99
C ASN A 102 -2.98 0.35 -6.08
N GLN A 103 -1.76 0.65 -5.63
CA GLN A 103 -1.00 -0.23 -4.73
C GLN A 103 -1.67 -0.41 -3.38
N LEU A 104 -2.21 0.65 -2.78
CA LEU A 104 -2.94 0.57 -1.52
C LEU A 104 -4.28 -0.15 -1.68
N ALA A 105 -4.96 0.06 -2.81
CA ALA A 105 -6.20 -0.63 -3.14
C ALA A 105 -6.05 -2.16 -3.23
N VAL A 106 -4.85 -2.66 -3.61
CA VAL A 106 -4.55 -4.10 -3.59
C VAL A 106 -4.75 -4.69 -2.19
N ALA A 107 -4.45 -3.92 -1.15
CA ALA A 107 -4.58 -4.31 0.25
C ALA A 107 -5.88 -3.80 0.89
N GLY A 108 -6.88 -3.39 0.13
CA GLY A 108 -8.15 -2.93 0.71
C GLY A 108 -8.05 -1.57 1.41
N ILE A 109 -6.94 -0.85 1.25
CA ILE A 109 -6.68 0.43 1.89
C ILE A 109 -7.20 1.55 0.99
N ALA A 110 -8.15 2.34 1.51
CA ALA A 110 -8.66 3.52 0.85
C ALA A 110 -7.66 4.68 0.88
N THR A 111 -7.86 5.66 0.01
CA THR A 111 -6.99 6.84 -0.07
C THR A 111 -7.79 8.13 -0.09
N LEU A 112 -7.39 9.10 0.72
CA LEU A 112 -7.83 10.49 0.56
C LEU A 112 -6.85 11.19 -0.38
N VAL A 113 -7.34 11.58 -1.55
CA VAL A 113 -6.52 12.14 -2.64
C VAL A 113 -6.85 13.60 -2.85
N SER A 114 -5.83 14.40 -3.15
CA SER A 114 -5.94 15.80 -3.59
C SER A 114 -5.47 15.95 -5.04
N ASP A 115 -5.99 16.97 -5.72
CA ASP A 115 -5.57 17.45 -7.05
C ASP A 115 -4.21 18.18 -7.03
N GLY A 116 -3.58 18.28 -5.86
CA GLY A 116 -2.26 18.86 -5.66
C GLY A 116 -2.24 19.87 -4.52
N TYR A 117 -1.14 19.90 -3.77
CA TYR A 117 -0.85 20.91 -2.77
C TYR A 117 0.33 21.76 -3.24
N ASN A 118 0.14 23.09 -3.22
CA ASN A 118 1.16 24.04 -3.67
C ASN A 118 2.27 24.24 -2.64
N SER A 119 1.99 23.95 -1.36
CA SER A 119 2.93 24.14 -0.26
C SER A 119 2.84 23.03 0.81
N PRO A 120 3.92 22.78 1.58
CA PRO A 120 3.89 21.94 2.77
C PRO A 120 2.75 22.29 3.75
N GLU A 121 2.47 23.58 3.92
CA GLU A 121 1.48 24.10 4.84
C GLU A 121 0.05 23.73 4.40
N ASP A 122 -0.24 23.80 3.09
CA ASP A 122 -1.53 23.40 2.53
C ASP A 122 -1.79 21.91 2.76
N ALA A 123 -0.78 21.06 2.51
CA ALA A 123 -0.86 19.62 2.75
C ALA A 123 -1.06 19.31 4.24
N ALA A 124 -0.35 20.02 5.12
CA ALA A 124 -0.47 19.89 6.57
C ALA A 124 -1.85 20.32 7.09
N ALA A 125 -2.43 21.41 6.56
CA ALA A 125 -3.78 21.84 6.89
C ALA A 125 -4.83 20.80 6.48
N ALA A 126 -4.71 20.25 5.27
CA ALA A 126 -5.59 19.21 4.79
C ALA A 126 -5.47 17.90 5.58
N LEU A 127 -4.24 17.52 6.00
CA LEU A 127 -4.03 16.38 6.88
C LEU A 127 -4.79 16.53 8.21
N ARG A 128 -4.65 17.69 8.88
CA ARG A 128 -5.37 17.97 10.14
C ARG A 128 -6.88 17.85 9.96
N ALA A 129 -7.42 18.40 8.87
CA ALA A 129 -8.85 18.33 8.58
C ALA A 129 -9.33 16.89 8.31
N SER A 130 -8.46 16.03 7.75
CA SER A 130 -8.79 14.64 7.43
C SER A 130 -8.80 13.69 8.63
N GLY A 131 -8.12 14.06 9.73
CA GLY A 131 -7.92 13.22 10.90
C GLY A 131 -7.03 11.99 10.68
N GLN A 132 -6.43 11.83 9.50
CA GLN A 132 -5.54 10.71 9.20
C GLN A 132 -4.17 10.91 9.85
N GLN A 133 -3.53 9.80 10.22
CA GLN A 133 -2.18 9.80 10.80
C GLN A 133 -1.16 9.08 9.90
N THR A 134 -1.63 8.30 8.94
CA THR A 134 -0.78 7.64 7.95
C THR A 134 -0.85 8.38 6.62
N VAL A 135 0.32 8.77 6.13
CA VAL A 135 0.47 9.65 4.97
C VAL A 135 1.37 9.00 3.93
N CYS A 136 1.08 9.22 2.65
CA CYS A 136 2.03 8.98 1.57
C CYS A 136 2.26 10.25 0.78
N VAL A 137 3.52 10.73 0.75
CA VAL A 137 3.93 11.86 -0.09
C VAL A 137 4.11 11.38 -1.53
N CYS A 138 3.46 12.07 -2.47
CA CYS A 138 3.51 11.78 -3.90
C CYS A 138 3.89 13.05 -4.65
N SER A 139 5.05 13.09 -5.28
CA SER A 139 5.51 14.22 -6.12
C SER A 139 6.61 13.77 -7.06
N SER A 140 7.20 14.65 -7.87
CA SER A 140 8.35 14.36 -8.72
C SER A 140 9.65 14.29 -7.92
N ASP A 141 10.69 13.64 -8.45
CA ASP A 141 11.99 13.55 -7.75
C ASP A 141 12.65 14.91 -7.57
N ASN A 142 12.44 15.80 -8.55
CA ASN A 142 12.89 17.18 -8.47
C ASN A 142 12.23 17.93 -7.31
N LEU A 143 10.92 17.76 -7.11
CA LEU A 143 10.22 18.40 -5.99
C LEU A 143 10.58 17.79 -4.64
N TYR A 144 10.90 16.49 -4.58
CA TYR A 144 11.43 15.91 -3.34
C TYR A 144 12.74 16.56 -2.90
N ALA A 145 13.65 16.86 -3.84
CA ALA A 145 14.90 17.55 -3.52
C ALA A 145 14.70 19.00 -3.07
N GLN A 146 13.60 19.65 -3.49
CA GLN A 146 13.34 21.05 -3.16
C GLN A 146 12.54 21.24 -1.87
N ILE A 147 11.46 20.47 -1.72
CA ILE A 147 10.47 20.68 -0.65
C ILE A 147 10.18 19.42 0.17
N GLY A 148 10.82 18.29 -0.12
CA GLY A 148 10.50 17.00 0.50
C GLY A 148 10.66 17.01 2.02
N SER A 149 11.82 17.44 2.52
CA SER A 149 12.08 17.53 3.96
C SER A 149 11.16 18.51 4.68
N ALA A 150 10.84 19.64 4.05
CA ALA A 150 9.89 20.62 4.60
C ALA A 150 8.47 20.04 4.68
N THR A 151 8.04 19.33 3.62
CA THR A 151 6.76 18.64 3.55
C THR A 151 6.62 17.60 4.65
N VAL A 152 7.63 16.73 4.82
CA VAL A 152 7.63 15.68 5.84
C VAL A 152 7.50 16.28 7.23
N LYS A 153 8.29 17.32 7.55
CA LYS A 153 8.20 18.02 8.84
C LYS A 153 6.84 18.65 9.09
N ALA A 154 6.29 19.35 8.09
CA ALA A 154 4.97 19.96 8.20
C ALA A 154 3.85 18.92 8.43
N LEU A 155 3.96 17.74 7.82
CA LEU A 155 3.03 16.63 8.04
C LEU A 155 3.16 16.04 9.45
N ILE A 156 4.36 15.89 9.98
CA ILE A 156 4.60 15.47 11.38
C ILE A 156 3.97 16.48 12.35
N ASP A 157 4.19 17.78 12.13
CA ASP A 157 3.59 18.86 12.92
C ASP A 157 2.06 18.93 12.77
N ALA A 158 1.51 18.33 11.71
CA ALA A 158 0.07 18.16 11.51
C ALA A 158 -0.50 16.88 12.13
N GLY A 159 0.35 16.02 12.71
CA GLY A 159 -0.07 14.81 13.42
C GLY A 159 0.16 13.51 12.67
N ALA A 160 0.92 13.52 11.56
CA ALA A 160 1.35 12.29 10.92
C ALA A 160 2.20 11.45 11.89
N ARG A 161 1.92 10.14 11.92
CA ARG A 161 2.60 9.13 12.74
C ARG A 161 3.36 8.11 11.92
N TYR A 162 2.95 7.93 10.66
CA TYR A 162 3.65 7.06 9.73
C TYR A 162 3.65 7.72 8.34
N ILE A 163 4.83 8.00 7.81
CA ILE A 163 5.03 8.71 6.55
C ILE A 163 5.72 7.79 5.55
N MET A 164 5.00 7.52 4.47
CA MET A 164 5.53 6.90 3.28
C MET A 164 5.89 7.96 2.24
N LEU A 165 6.85 7.64 1.36
CA LEU A 165 7.17 8.46 0.19
C LEU A 165 7.21 7.61 -1.07
N ALA A 166 6.54 8.08 -2.12
CA ALA A 166 6.41 7.36 -3.38
C ALA A 166 7.61 7.61 -4.31
N GLY A 167 8.43 6.59 -4.51
CA GLY A 167 9.57 6.64 -5.42
C GLY A 167 10.90 6.24 -4.78
N ARG A 168 11.99 6.49 -5.53
CA ARG A 168 13.37 6.29 -5.08
C ARG A 168 14.08 7.65 -5.16
N PRO A 169 14.19 8.37 -4.05
CA PRO A 169 14.66 9.76 -4.08
C PRO A 169 16.18 9.89 -4.28
N GLY A 170 16.92 8.78 -4.45
CA GLY A 170 18.34 8.81 -4.79
C GLY A 170 19.17 9.52 -3.72
N GLU A 171 19.86 10.59 -4.11
CA GLU A 171 20.78 11.34 -3.24
C GLU A 171 20.10 11.96 -2.02
N VAL A 172 18.81 12.31 -2.11
CA VAL A 172 18.07 12.92 -0.99
C VAL A 172 17.38 11.89 -0.09
N GLU A 173 17.58 10.58 -0.29
CA GLU A 173 16.99 9.54 0.56
C GLU A 173 17.39 9.70 2.03
N ALA A 174 18.69 9.91 2.30
CA ALA A 174 19.20 10.05 3.66
C ALA A 174 18.60 11.27 4.37
N GLU A 175 18.46 12.38 3.65
CA GLU A 175 17.84 13.60 4.17
C GLU A 175 16.36 13.39 4.49
N LEU A 176 15.62 12.74 3.59
CA LEU A 176 14.19 12.46 3.77
C LEU A 176 13.95 11.49 4.93
N ARG A 177 14.81 10.48 5.12
CA ARG A 177 14.76 9.63 6.33
C ARG A 177 15.02 10.44 7.60
N ALA A 178 16.05 11.29 7.59
CA ALA A 178 16.35 12.16 8.72
C ALA A 178 15.22 13.16 9.02
N ALA A 179 14.45 13.58 8.01
CA ALA A 179 13.27 14.40 8.16
C ALA A 179 12.07 13.64 8.77
N GLY A 180 12.06 12.31 8.71
CA GLY A 180 11.03 11.45 9.30
C GLY A 180 10.24 10.60 8.31
N VAL A 181 10.76 10.31 7.12
CA VAL A 181 10.16 9.28 6.24
C VAL A 181 10.46 7.88 6.79
N ASP A 182 9.41 7.14 7.10
CA ASP A 182 9.50 5.76 7.61
C ASP A 182 9.80 4.76 6.49
N GLN A 183 9.11 4.91 5.35
CA GLN A 183 9.14 3.91 4.28
C GLN A 183 9.07 4.54 2.88
N PHE A 184 9.96 4.09 1.99
CA PHE A 184 9.84 4.39 0.56
C PHE A 184 9.09 3.26 -0.14
N ILE A 185 8.10 3.64 -0.95
CA ILE A 185 7.31 2.70 -1.75
C ILE A 185 7.60 2.91 -3.24
N PHE A 186 7.99 1.84 -3.93
CA PHE A 186 8.37 1.91 -5.34
C PHE A 186 8.17 0.57 -6.07
N THR A 187 8.09 0.65 -7.40
CA THR A 187 7.93 -0.52 -8.27
C THR A 187 9.07 -1.52 -8.11
N GLY A 188 8.71 -2.81 -8.04
CA GLY A 188 9.66 -3.93 -7.92
C GLY A 188 10.01 -4.33 -6.49
N GLN A 189 9.50 -3.64 -5.46
CA GLN A 189 9.52 -4.15 -4.10
C GLN A 189 8.58 -5.35 -3.94
N ASN A 190 8.81 -6.16 -2.92
CA ASN A 190 7.82 -7.13 -2.46
C ASN A 190 6.60 -6.37 -1.90
N ALA A 191 5.59 -6.17 -2.76
CA ALA A 191 4.41 -5.40 -2.43
C ALA A 191 3.60 -6.07 -1.32
N VAL A 192 3.53 -7.41 -1.29
CA VAL A 192 2.83 -8.14 -0.22
C VAL A 192 3.45 -7.80 1.13
N GLU A 193 4.77 -7.91 1.27
CA GLU A 193 5.46 -7.64 2.53
C GLU A 193 5.30 -6.17 2.99
N VAL A 194 5.45 -5.22 2.06
CA VAL A 194 5.28 -3.78 2.35
C VAL A 194 3.85 -3.48 2.82
N LEU A 195 2.85 -4.03 2.14
CA LEU A 195 1.44 -3.80 2.45
C LEU A 195 1.01 -4.51 3.74
N THR A 196 1.51 -5.72 4.02
CA THR A 196 1.27 -6.41 5.30
C THR A 196 1.79 -5.56 6.47
N ARG A 197 3.01 -5.03 6.36
CA ARG A 197 3.59 -4.18 7.40
C ARG A 197 2.76 -2.91 7.61
N LEU A 198 2.33 -2.27 6.52
CA LEU A 198 1.48 -1.09 6.58
C LEU A 198 0.13 -1.39 7.24
N GLN A 199 -0.51 -2.50 6.87
CA GLN A 199 -1.78 -2.91 7.48
C GLN A 199 -1.64 -3.11 8.98
N HIS A 200 -0.60 -3.82 9.45
CA HIS A 200 -0.38 -3.98 10.89
C HIS A 200 -0.30 -2.64 11.63
N GLY A 201 0.24 -1.58 11.02
CA GLY A 201 0.26 -0.25 11.62
C GLY A 201 -1.09 0.48 11.55
N LEU A 202 -1.90 0.22 10.53
CA LEU A 202 -3.22 0.84 10.32
C LEU A 202 -4.35 0.13 11.07
N THR A 203 -4.22 -1.17 11.33
CA THR A 203 -5.32 -2.02 11.81
C THR A 203 -5.10 -2.61 13.21
N ALA A 204 -3.92 -2.42 13.81
CA ALA A 204 -3.65 -2.74 15.21
C ALA A 204 -4.53 -1.90 16.15
#